data_AF-A0A424HHF1-F1
#
_entry.id   AF-A0A424HHF1-F1
#
_cell.length_a   1.000
_cell.length_b   1.000
_cell.length_c   1.000
_cell.angle_alpha   90.00
_cell.angle_beta   90.00
_cell.angle_gamma   90.00
#
_symmetry.space_group_name_H-M   'P 1'
#
loop_
_entity.id
_entity.type
_entity.pdbx_description
1 polymer ?
#
loop_
_entity_poly.entity_id
_entity_poly.type
_entity_poly.pdbx_seq_one_letter_code
_entity_poly.pdbx_strand_id
1 'polypeptide(L)'
;MLVIVHGHSDGVVPQVLISLLDALERQRQAPVWVQALTADRLELPPAQEMLMVPLLLTPGSHVRSDVPVLRQHFLVQGHGVTLLPFLGSWVPWLQHLQQLARESGCSVVLHHPLRAGVADRYLSMLSRAIGLPLLSADQAPEELDRALPLALAPNRMTAHLRACEGGGLALLEQTATRQFLLDLLLALP
;
A
#
# COMPACT_ATOMS: atom_id res chain seq x y z
N MET A 1 -6.52 2.84 -15.88
CA MET A 1 -5.59 2.21 -14.92
C MET A 1 -6.41 1.41 -13.93
N LEU A 2 -5.98 0.20 -13.53
CA LEU A 2 -6.62 -0.59 -12.48
C LEU A 2 -5.73 -0.63 -11.23
N VAL A 3 -6.15 0.06 -10.18
CA VAL A 3 -5.45 0.14 -8.91
C VAL A 3 -5.92 -0.97 -7.98
N ILE A 4 -4.98 -1.76 -7.46
CA ILE A 4 -5.26 -2.85 -6.54
C ILE A 4 -4.92 -2.42 -5.11
N VAL A 5 -5.91 -2.48 -4.22
CA VAL A 5 -5.75 -2.19 -2.80
C VAL A 5 -6.17 -3.40 -1.98
N HIS A 6 -5.73 -3.48 -0.72
CA HIS A 6 -6.18 -4.57 0.16
C HIS A 6 -7.69 -4.51 0.40
N GLY A 7 -8.21 -3.32 0.73
CA GLY A 7 -9.59 -3.13 1.21
C GLY A 7 -9.75 -3.54 2.67
N HIS A 8 -10.87 -3.16 3.28
CA HIS A 8 -11.30 -3.64 4.60
C HIS A 8 -12.23 -4.86 4.45
N SER A 9 -12.74 -5.40 5.56
CA SER A 9 -13.87 -6.34 5.53
C SER A 9 -14.98 -5.79 4.60
N ASP A 10 -15.56 -6.66 3.78
CA ASP A 10 -16.61 -6.33 2.79
C ASP A 10 -16.16 -5.46 1.60
N GLY A 11 -14.85 -5.38 1.33
CA GLY A 11 -14.36 -4.71 0.12
C GLY A 11 -14.25 -3.19 0.21
N VAL A 12 -14.54 -2.61 1.37
CA VAL A 12 -14.55 -1.14 1.55
C VAL A 12 -13.16 -0.56 1.35
N VAL A 13 -13.06 0.46 0.49
CA VAL A 13 -11.81 1.21 0.27
C VAL A 13 -11.77 2.42 1.20
N PRO A 14 -10.66 2.68 1.93
CA PRO A 14 -10.53 3.84 2.79
C PRO A 14 -10.73 5.16 2.06
N GLN A 15 -11.43 6.12 2.69
CA GLN A 15 -11.72 7.43 2.09
C GLN A 15 -10.47 8.18 1.62
N VAL A 16 -9.34 8.06 2.33
CA VAL A 16 -8.07 8.70 1.94
C VAL A 16 -7.53 8.15 0.60
N LEU A 17 -7.75 6.87 0.32
CA LEU A 17 -7.40 6.25 -0.95
C LEU A 17 -8.39 6.66 -2.03
N ILE A 18 -9.70 6.68 -1.74
CA ILE A 18 -10.71 7.16 -2.69
C ILE A 18 -10.37 8.58 -3.16
N SER A 19 -10.14 9.51 -2.23
CA SER A 19 -9.82 10.89 -2.57
C SER A 19 -8.50 11.06 -3.34
N LEU A 20 -7.50 10.21 -3.07
CA LEU A 20 -6.26 10.15 -3.87
C LEU A 20 -6.56 9.70 -5.30
N LEU A 21 -7.35 8.66 -5.47
CA LEU A 21 -7.64 8.05 -6.77
C LEU A 21 -8.60 8.91 -7.61
N ASP A 22 -9.56 9.60 -6.99
CA ASP A 22 -10.38 10.61 -7.66
C ASP A 22 -9.53 11.79 -8.15
N ALA A 23 -8.51 12.18 -7.40
CA ALA A 23 -7.56 13.21 -7.82
C ALA A 23 -6.70 12.72 -9.00
N LEU A 24 -6.24 11.46 -8.95
CA LEU A 24 -5.50 10.82 -10.01
C LEU A 24 -6.32 10.75 -11.31
N GLU A 25 -7.57 10.29 -11.24
CA GLU A 25 -8.46 10.20 -12.40
C GLU A 25 -8.68 11.57 -13.05
N ARG A 26 -9.00 12.59 -12.24
CA ARG A 26 -9.21 13.95 -12.73
C ARG A 26 -7.97 14.53 -13.41
N GLN A 27 -6.79 14.32 -12.83
CA GLN A 27 -5.54 14.85 -13.37
C GLN A 27 -5.05 14.08 -14.60
N ARG A 28 -5.25 12.76 -14.64
CA ARG A 28 -4.91 11.94 -15.82
C ARG A 28 -5.91 12.10 -16.98
N GLN A 29 -7.12 12.59 -16.69
CA GLN A 29 -8.23 12.64 -17.65
C GLN A 29 -8.52 11.27 -18.30
N ALA A 30 -8.34 10.20 -17.54
CA ALA A 30 -8.50 8.83 -17.99
C ALA A 30 -8.99 7.93 -16.84
N PRO A 31 -9.79 6.88 -17.11
CA PRO A 31 -10.41 6.07 -16.07
C PRO A 31 -9.39 5.47 -15.09
N VAL A 32 -9.71 5.57 -13.79
CA VAL A 32 -8.99 4.89 -12.70
C VAL A 32 -9.97 3.96 -12.00
N TRP A 33 -9.87 2.67 -12.30
CA TRP A 33 -10.64 1.63 -11.64
C TRP A 33 -9.95 1.18 -10.36
N VAL A 34 -10.74 0.76 -9.37
CA VAL A 34 -10.22 0.29 -8.08
C VAL A 34 -10.76 -1.10 -7.79
N GLN A 35 -9.86 -2.05 -7.53
CA GLN A 35 -10.20 -3.37 -7.03
C GLN A 35 -9.63 -3.55 -5.63
N ALA A 36 -10.51 -3.64 -4.63
CA ALA A 36 -10.16 -4.17 -3.33
C ALA A 36 -10.04 -5.70 -3.40
N LEU A 37 -8.97 -6.27 -2.82
CA LEU A 37 -8.77 -7.71 -2.80
C LEU A 37 -9.83 -8.45 -1.96
N THR A 38 -10.46 -7.76 -1.02
CA THR A 38 -11.56 -8.25 -0.18
C THR A 38 -12.95 -8.05 -0.79
N ALA A 39 -13.06 -7.42 -1.96
CA ALA A 39 -14.31 -7.22 -2.68
C ALA A 39 -14.53 -8.30 -3.76
N ASP A 40 -15.77 -8.38 -4.22
CA ASP A 40 -16.09 -9.06 -5.47
C ASP A 40 -15.31 -8.46 -6.65
N ARG A 41 -15.17 -9.25 -7.71
CA ARG A 41 -14.45 -8.84 -8.91
C ARG A 41 -15.18 -7.71 -9.61
N LEU A 42 -14.43 -6.66 -9.95
CA LEU A 42 -14.97 -5.52 -10.68
C LEU A 42 -15.33 -5.94 -12.11
N GLU A 43 -16.54 -5.59 -12.54
CA GLU A 43 -16.93 -5.69 -13.94
C GLU A 43 -16.42 -4.46 -14.71
N LEU A 44 -15.70 -4.71 -15.79
CA LEU A 44 -15.09 -3.68 -16.63
C LEU A 44 -15.70 -3.71 -18.04
N PRO A 45 -15.71 -2.58 -18.76
CA PRO A 45 -16.10 -2.57 -20.16
C PRO A 45 -15.22 -3.56 -20.96
N PRO A 46 -15.71 -4.22 -22.02
CA PRO A 46 -14.94 -5.24 -22.73
C PRO A 46 -13.65 -4.68 -23.34
N ALA A 47 -12.65 -5.56 -23.55
CA ALA A 47 -11.41 -5.28 -24.30
C ALA A 47 -10.60 -4.05 -23.83
N GLN A 48 -10.60 -3.73 -22.53
CA GLN A 48 -9.70 -2.71 -21.99
C GLN A 48 -8.22 -3.10 -22.09
N GLU A 49 -7.39 -2.10 -22.37
CA GLU A 49 -5.93 -2.14 -22.18
C GLU A 49 -5.58 -1.43 -20.87
N MET A 50 -5.02 -2.15 -19.90
CA MET A 50 -4.89 -1.65 -18.53
C MET A 50 -3.53 -1.91 -17.92
N LEU A 51 -3.00 -0.86 -17.29
CA LEU A 51 -1.96 -0.98 -16.27
C LEU A 51 -2.59 -1.38 -14.94
N MET A 52 -2.17 -2.53 -14.40
CA MET A 52 -2.57 -3.01 -13.08
C MET A 52 -1.51 -2.63 -12.05
N VAL A 53 -1.90 -1.86 -11.03
CA VAL A 53 -0.98 -1.19 -10.09
C VAL A 53 -1.28 -1.62 -8.65
N PRO A 54 -0.49 -2.54 -8.06
CA PRO A 54 -0.72 -2.99 -6.69
C PRO A 54 -0.18 -2.02 -5.64
N LEU A 55 -1.06 -1.31 -4.94
CA LEU A 55 -0.73 -0.45 -3.79
C LEU A 55 -0.60 -1.26 -2.50
N LEU A 56 0.30 -2.25 -2.53
CA LEU A 56 0.64 -3.12 -1.40
C LEU A 56 2.06 -2.80 -0.94
N LEU A 57 2.31 -2.83 0.38
CA LEU A 57 3.58 -2.39 0.96
C LEU A 57 4.57 -3.53 1.25
N THR A 58 4.11 -4.77 1.27
CA THR A 58 4.92 -5.93 1.63
C THR A 58 4.61 -7.12 0.72
N PRO A 59 5.56 -8.04 0.49
CA PRO A 59 5.38 -9.18 -0.41
C PRO A 59 4.62 -10.34 0.26
N GLY A 60 3.42 -10.08 0.78
CA GLY A 60 2.55 -11.08 1.40
C GLY A 60 1.83 -12.00 0.40
N SER A 61 0.88 -12.82 0.90
CA SER A 61 0.05 -13.71 0.07
C SER A 61 -0.69 -12.96 -1.05
N HIS A 62 -1.17 -11.76 -0.74
CA HIS A 62 -1.84 -10.87 -1.70
C HIS A 62 -1.01 -10.57 -2.93
N VAL A 63 0.23 -10.11 -2.73
CA VAL A 63 1.15 -9.80 -3.82
C VAL A 63 1.51 -11.06 -4.61
N ARG A 64 1.71 -12.19 -3.92
CA ARG A 64 2.26 -13.41 -4.50
C ARG A 64 1.23 -14.33 -5.16
N SER A 65 -0.03 -14.23 -4.76
CA SER A 65 -1.07 -15.19 -5.14
C SER A 65 -2.31 -14.47 -5.68
N ASP A 66 -2.89 -13.56 -4.89
CA ASP A 66 -4.18 -12.95 -5.26
C ASP A 66 -4.08 -12.01 -6.45
N VAL A 67 -3.03 -11.18 -6.50
CA VAL A 67 -2.77 -10.26 -7.62
C VAL A 67 -2.51 -11.04 -8.93
N PRO A 68 -1.65 -12.08 -8.96
CA PRO A 68 -1.53 -12.94 -10.14
C PRO A 68 -2.83 -13.61 -10.58
N VAL A 69 -3.65 -14.12 -9.65
CA VAL A 69 -4.95 -14.73 -9.97
C VAL A 69 -5.90 -13.69 -10.56
N LEU A 70 -5.93 -12.49 -9.99
CA LEU A 70 -6.74 -11.38 -10.48
C LEU A 70 -6.30 -10.95 -11.90
N ARG A 71 -5.00 -10.87 -12.15
CA ARG A 71 -4.46 -10.62 -13.50
C ARG A 71 -4.95 -11.67 -14.49
N GLN A 72 -4.86 -12.95 -14.13
CA GLN A 72 -5.30 -14.04 -15.00
C GLN A 72 -6.80 -13.97 -15.29
N HIS A 73 -7.62 -13.60 -14.30
CA HIS A 73 -9.06 -13.41 -14.48
C HIS A 73 -9.38 -12.40 -15.58
N PHE A 74 -8.78 -11.21 -15.53
CA PHE A 74 -9.01 -10.18 -16.55
C PHE A 74 -8.45 -10.57 -17.93
N LEU A 75 -7.30 -11.27 -17.99
CA LEU A 75 -6.77 -11.79 -19.25
C LEU A 75 -7.75 -12.79 -19.91
N VAL A 76 -8.38 -13.67 -19.13
CA VAL A 76 -9.38 -14.64 -19.62
C VAL A 76 -10.65 -13.95 -20.13
N GLN A 77 -11.00 -12.79 -19.57
CA GLN A 77 -12.11 -11.95 -20.04
C GLN A 77 -11.77 -11.14 -21.32
N GLY A 78 -10.55 -11.28 -21.85
CA GLY A 78 -10.12 -10.62 -23.09
C GLY A 78 -9.57 -9.20 -22.91
N HIS A 79 -9.20 -8.81 -21.69
CA HIS A 79 -8.50 -7.55 -21.44
C HIS A 79 -7.00 -7.69 -21.70
N GLY A 80 -6.36 -6.62 -22.18
CA GLY A 80 -4.91 -6.47 -22.14
C GLY A 80 -4.45 -5.97 -20.77
N VAL A 81 -3.56 -6.69 -20.10
CA VAL A 81 -3.14 -6.38 -18.73
C VAL A 81 -1.62 -6.36 -18.59
N THR A 82 -1.09 -5.17 -18.31
CA THR A 82 0.30 -4.97 -17.87
C THR A 82 0.34 -4.84 -16.36
N LEU A 83 0.93 -5.82 -15.65
CA LEU A 83 1.05 -5.81 -14.20
C LEU A 83 2.36 -5.16 -13.76
N LEU A 84 2.28 -4.11 -12.94
CA LEU A 84 3.44 -3.53 -12.27
C LEU A 84 3.82 -4.28 -10.97
N PRO A 85 5.08 -4.16 -10.53
CA PRO A 85 5.48 -4.57 -9.18
C PRO A 85 4.65 -3.86 -8.11
N PHE A 86 4.52 -4.46 -6.93
CA PHE A 86 3.83 -3.83 -5.79
C PHE A 86 4.56 -2.58 -5.32
N LEU A 87 3.83 -1.59 -4.80
CA LEU A 87 4.36 -0.28 -4.37
C LEU A 87 5.60 -0.39 -3.45
N GLY A 88 5.58 -1.33 -2.50
CA GLY A 88 6.73 -1.57 -1.60
C GLY A 88 8.04 -1.96 -2.29
N SER A 89 8.01 -2.32 -3.57
CA SER A 89 9.22 -2.62 -4.36
C SER A 89 9.72 -1.45 -5.20
N TRP A 90 9.00 -0.32 -5.23
CA TRP A 90 9.37 0.81 -6.08
C TRP A 90 10.47 1.63 -5.43
N VAL A 91 11.57 1.85 -6.15
CA VAL A 91 12.74 2.58 -5.62
C VAL A 91 12.38 3.99 -5.14
N PRO A 92 11.63 4.83 -5.88
CA PRO A 92 11.24 6.16 -5.40
C PRO A 92 10.40 6.10 -4.10
N TRP A 93 9.52 5.10 -3.99
CA TRP A 93 8.71 4.90 -2.79
C TRP A 93 9.57 4.52 -1.58
N LEU A 94 10.53 3.62 -1.76
CA LEU A 94 11.46 3.23 -0.70
C LEU A 94 12.33 4.42 -0.24
N GLN A 95 12.76 5.27 -1.16
CA GLN A 95 13.48 6.51 -0.84
C GLN A 95 12.62 7.48 -0.04
N HIS A 96 11.34 7.64 -0.41
CA HIS A 96 10.39 8.45 0.35
C HIS A 96 10.18 7.92 1.77
N LEU A 97 10.00 6.60 1.94
CA LEU A 97 9.89 5.98 3.27
C LEU A 97 11.14 6.19 4.12
N GLN A 98 12.33 6.11 3.53
CA GLN A 98 13.59 6.39 4.22
C GLN A 98 13.65 7.85 4.70
N GLN A 99 13.28 8.80 3.84
CA GLN A 99 13.27 10.22 4.21
C GLN A 99 12.26 10.49 5.33
N LEU A 100 11.05 9.94 5.19
CA LEU A 100 10.01 10.07 6.19
C LEU A 100 10.45 9.53 7.55
N ALA A 101 11.11 8.38 7.58
CA ALA A 101 11.61 7.79 8.81
C ALA A 101 12.63 8.69 9.51
N ARG A 102 13.57 9.28 8.76
CA ARG A 102 14.57 10.22 9.29
C ARG A 102 13.93 11.47 9.89
N GLU A 103 12.87 11.98 9.29
CA GLU A 103 12.19 13.20 9.73
C GLU A 103 11.16 12.96 10.85
N SER A 104 10.65 11.73 10.95
CA SER A 104 9.56 11.39 11.88
C SER A 104 9.94 11.46 13.36
N GLY A 105 11.24 11.35 13.68
CA GLY A 105 11.72 11.14 15.05
C GLY A 105 11.23 9.82 15.67
N CYS A 106 10.73 8.89 14.86
CA CYS A 106 10.33 7.56 15.32
C CYS A 106 11.54 6.65 15.51
N SER A 107 11.45 5.77 16.51
CA SER A 107 12.50 4.80 16.82
C SER A 107 12.29 3.43 16.16
N VAL A 108 11.08 3.17 15.64
CA VAL A 108 10.70 1.89 15.04
C VAL A 108 9.66 2.05 13.94
N VAL A 109 9.65 1.12 12.99
CA VAL A 109 8.58 0.96 12.01
C VAL A 109 7.71 -0.23 12.39
N LEU A 110 6.41 -0.03 12.55
CA LEU A 110 5.47 -1.12 12.79
C LEU A 110 4.81 -1.58 11.50
N HIS A 111 4.73 -2.89 11.29
CA HIS A 111 3.96 -3.48 10.20
C HIS A 111 2.89 -4.43 10.71
N HIS A 112 1.83 -4.63 9.92
CA HIS A 112 0.86 -5.69 10.18
C HIS A 112 1.54 -7.07 10.28
N PRO A 113 0.98 -8.02 11.04
CA PRO A 113 1.50 -9.38 11.11
C PRO A 113 1.58 -10.03 9.73
N LEU A 114 2.71 -10.68 9.47
CA LEU A 114 3.00 -11.37 8.23
C LEU A 114 3.30 -12.84 8.52
N ARG A 115 2.99 -13.71 7.54
CA ARG A 115 3.37 -15.12 7.64
C ARG A 115 4.90 -15.25 7.61
N ALA A 116 5.44 -15.93 8.63
CA ALA A 116 6.87 -16.18 8.77
C ALA A 116 7.50 -16.78 7.49
N GLY A 117 8.74 -16.36 7.18
CA GLY A 117 9.55 -16.86 6.07
C GLY A 117 9.29 -16.21 4.71
N VAL A 118 8.10 -15.65 4.48
CA VAL A 118 7.75 -15.09 3.15
C VAL A 118 8.32 -13.68 2.97
N ALA A 119 8.16 -12.83 3.99
CA ALA A 119 8.54 -11.43 3.93
C ALA A 119 9.89 -11.13 4.60
N ASP A 120 10.47 -12.06 5.34
CA ASP A 120 11.61 -11.82 6.26
C ASP A 120 12.82 -11.18 5.56
N ARG A 121 13.18 -11.69 4.36
CA ARG A 121 14.25 -11.12 3.55
C ARG A 121 13.95 -9.68 3.12
N TYR A 122 12.70 -9.43 2.73
CA TYR A 122 12.25 -8.09 2.36
C TYR A 122 12.23 -7.14 3.56
N LEU A 123 11.72 -7.58 4.71
CA LEU A 123 11.69 -6.79 5.95
C LEU A 123 13.10 -6.44 6.42
N SER A 124 14.04 -7.39 6.34
CA SER A 124 15.44 -7.17 6.68
C SER A 124 16.10 -6.14 5.75
N MET A 125 15.82 -6.22 4.45
CA MET A 125 16.28 -5.23 3.47
C MET A 125 15.65 -3.85 3.74
N LEU A 126 14.34 -3.81 3.95
CA LEU A 126 13.60 -2.59 4.21
C LEU A 126 14.08 -1.90 5.51
N SER A 127 14.34 -2.66 6.57
CA SER A 127 14.91 -2.14 7.82
C SER A 127 16.27 -1.49 7.58
N ARG A 128 17.16 -2.14 6.83
CA ARG A 128 18.47 -1.57 6.48
C ARG A 128 18.33 -0.32 5.61
N ALA A 129 17.39 -0.31 4.67
CA ALA A 129 17.17 0.83 3.79
C ALA A 129 16.60 2.03 4.55
N ILE A 130 15.60 1.81 5.41
CA ILE A 130 14.96 2.85 6.21
C ILE A 130 15.90 3.35 7.32
N GLY A 131 16.73 2.48 7.87
CA GLY A 131 17.60 2.78 9.01
C GLY A 131 16.91 2.66 10.37
N LEU A 132 15.73 2.05 10.42
CA LEU A 132 14.98 1.76 11.64
C LEU A 132 14.67 0.26 11.75
N PRO A 133 14.58 -0.29 12.97
CA PRO A 133 14.06 -1.63 13.18
C PRO A 133 12.61 -1.72 12.68
N LEU A 134 12.27 -2.88 12.12
CA LEU A 134 10.90 -3.24 11.77
C LEU A 134 10.37 -4.24 12.79
N LEU A 135 9.22 -3.93 13.39
CA LEU A 135 8.53 -4.83 14.31
C LEU A 135 7.14 -5.15 13.80
N SER A 136 6.74 -6.40 14.01
CA SER A 136 5.36 -6.81 13.81
C SER A 136 4.49 -6.21 14.92
N ALA A 137 3.32 -5.69 14.58
CA ALA A 137 2.44 -5.00 15.53
C ALA A 137 1.92 -5.90 16.67
N ASP A 138 1.82 -7.21 16.45
CA ASP A 138 1.47 -8.21 17.48
C ASP A 138 2.62 -8.54 18.43
N GLN A 139 3.84 -8.10 18.11
CA GLN A 139 5.05 -8.27 18.91
C GLN A 139 5.55 -6.94 19.49
N ALA A 140 4.81 -5.84 19.25
CA ALA A 140 5.18 -4.53 19.77
C ALA A 140 5.02 -4.52 21.31
N PRO A 141 6.01 -4.00 22.06
CA PRO A 141 5.85 -3.80 23.51
C PRO A 141 4.68 -2.86 23.82
N GLU A 142 4.09 -3.00 25.01
CA GLU A 142 2.98 -2.15 25.47
C GLU A 142 3.39 -0.67 25.55
N GLU A 143 4.61 -0.41 26.04
CA GLU A 143 5.24 0.89 26.04
C GLU A 143 6.12 1.04 24.79
N LEU A 144 5.49 1.44 23.69
CA LEU A 144 6.19 1.79 22.47
C LEU A 144 6.39 3.31 22.42
N ASP A 145 7.64 3.73 22.23
CA ASP A 145 7.95 5.10 21.84
C ASP A 145 7.34 5.43 20.45
N ARG A 146 7.57 6.64 19.93
CA ARG A 146 7.06 7.09 18.63
C ARG A 146 7.38 6.09 17.53
N ALA A 147 6.33 5.51 16.95
CA ALA A 147 6.44 4.51 15.90
C ALA A 147 5.85 5.00 14.57
N LEU A 148 6.54 4.66 13.48
CA LEU A 148 6.07 4.91 12.12
C LEU A 148 5.25 3.69 11.63
N PRO A 149 3.94 3.80 11.45
CA PRO A 149 3.16 2.69 10.92
C PRO A 149 3.41 2.50 9.42
N LEU A 150 3.88 1.32 9.02
CA LEU A 150 3.92 0.84 7.64
C LEU A 150 2.52 0.39 7.21
N ALA A 151 1.60 1.35 7.14
CA ALA A 151 0.22 1.18 6.69
C ALA A 151 -0.13 2.29 5.71
N LEU A 152 -0.59 1.92 4.51
CA LEU A 152 -0.88 2.92 3.47
C LEU A 152 -2.07 3.80 3.86
N ALA A 153 -3.12 3.19 4.42
CA ALA A 153 -4.34 3.86 4.87
C ALA A 153 -4.71 3.41 6.30
N PRO A 154 -5.61 4.13 7.00
CA PRO A 154 -6.02 3.82 8.36
C PRO A 154 -6.52 2.38 8.52
N ASN A 155 -6.04 1.71 9.56
CA ASN A 155 -6.45 0.36 9.92
C ASN A 155 -6.42 0.17 11.44
N ARG A 156 -6.66 -1.07 11.90
CA ARG A 156 -6.68 -1.40 13.33
C ARG A 156 -5.36 -1.09 14.03
N MET A 157 -4.23 -1.32 13.37
CA MET A 157 -2.90 -1.02 13.92
C MET A 157 -2.70 0.47 14.12
N THR A 158 -3.02 1.31 13.11
CA THR A 158 -2.90 2.77 13.26
C THR A 158 -3.89 3.32 14.29
N ALA A 159 -5.09 2.73 14.40
CA ALA A 159 -6.05 3.11 15.42
C ALA A 159 -5.54 2.83 16.84
N HIS A 160 -4.89 1.67 17.05
CA HIS A 160 -4.27 1.33 18.33
C HIS A 160 -3.13 2.30 18.68
N LEU A 161 -2.24 2.60 17.72
CA LEU A 161 -1.15 3.54 17.93
C LEU A 161 -1.59 4.95 18.30
N ARG A 162 -2.74 5.41 17.78
CA ARG A 162 -3.31 6.72 18.14
C ARG A 162 -3.81 6.80 19.57
N ALA A 163 -4.19 5.66 20.15
CA ALA A 163 -4.64 5.61 21.53
C ALA A 163 -3.46 5.73 22.52
N CYS A 164 -2.24 5.44 22.06
CA CYS A 164 -0.99 5.66 22.79
C CYS A 164 -0.45 7.08 22.51
N GLU A 165 0.16 7.74 23.49
CA GLU A 165 0.80 9.05 23.25
C GLU A 165 1.97 8.88 22.26
N GLY A 166 1.94 9.58 21.11
CA GLY A 166 3.13 9.76 20.26
C GLY A 166 3.14 9.15 18.84
N GLY A 167 2.06 8.57 18.30
CA GLY A 167 2.07 8.05 16.94
C GLY A 167 0.70 7.75 16.30
N GLY A 168 0.70 7.18 15.08
CA GLY A 168 -0.50 6.52 14.52
C GLY A 168 -1.16 7.15 13.28
N LEU A 169 -0.49 8.04 12.54
CA LEU A 169 -0.96 8.41 11.20
C LEU A 169 -0.50 7.37 10.19
N ALA A 170 -1.44 6.76 9.48
CA ALA A 170 -1.16 6.00 8.27
C ALA A 170 -0.42 6.89 7.25
N LEU A 171 0.31 6.26 6.35
CA LEU A 171 1.20 6.96 5.41
C LEU A 171 0.45 8.00 4.57
N LEU A 172 -0.74 7.69 4.04
CA LEU A 172 -1.52 8.65 3.23
C LEU A 172 -2.28 9.72 4.02
N GLU A 173 -2.28 9.63 5.35
CA GLU A 173 -2.80 10.73 6.19
C GLU A 173 -1.78 11.86 6.30
N GLN A 174 -0.53 11.59 5.96
CA GLN A 174 0.51 12.60 5.85
C GLN A 174 0.43 13.24 4.47
N THR A 175 0.17 14.55 4.43
CA THR A 175 -0.04 15.29 3.18
C THR A 175 1.10 15.13 2.18
N ALA A 176 2.36 15.20 2.64
CA ALA A 176 3.53 15.03 1.78
C ALA A 176 3.58 13.65 1.13
N THR A 177 3.34 12.58 1.90
CA THR A 177 3.33 11.21 1.38
C THR A 177 2.17 10.96 0.42
N ARG A 178 0.99 11.54 0.69
CA ARG A 178 -0.15 11.45 -0.22
C ARG A 178 0.13 12.14 -1.55
N GLN A 179 0.71 13.34 -1.52
CA GLN A 179 1.10 14.06 -2.74
C GLN A 179 2.17 13.29 -3.51
N PHE A 180 3.18 12.77 -2.81
CA PHE A 180 4.24 11.98 -3.44
C PHE A 180 3.70 10.74 -4.15
N LEU A 181 2.77 9.99 -3.54
CA LEU A 181 2.16 8.84 -4.20
C LEU A 181 1.33 9.25 -5.42
N LEU A 182 0.59 10.37 -5.34
CA LEU A 182 -0.15 10.90 -6.48
C LEU A 182 0.80 11.20 -7.65
N ASP A 183 1.91 11.88 -7.39
CA ASP A 183 2.92 12.22 -8.40
C ASP A 183 3.55 10.96 -9.02
N LEU A 184 3.84 9.94 -8.20
CA LEU A 184 4.34 8.65 -8.70
C LEU A 184 3.34 7.96 -9.63
N LEU A 185 2.05 7.98 -9.28
CA LEU A 185 1.00 7.37 -10.10
C LEU A 185 0.72 8.16 -11.39
N LEU A 186 0.86 9.49 -11.34
CA LEU A 186 0.76 10.35 -12.52
C LEU A 186 1.91 10.11 -13.50
N ALA A 187 3.11 9.79 -13.01
CA ALA A 187 4.29 9.50 -13.83
C ALA A 187 4.27 8.13 -14.53
N LEU A 188 3.28 7.27 -14.22
CA LEU A 188 3.10 6.00 -14.92
C LEU A 188 2.56 6.23 -16.34
N PRO A 189 2.88 5.35 -17.31
CA PRO A 189 2.34 5.42 -18.67
C PRO A 189 0.80 5.39 -18.67
#